data_AF-A0A2S8PE14-F1
#
_entry.id   AF-A0A2S8PE14-F1
#
_cell.length_a   1.000
_cell.length_b   1.000
_cell.length_c   1.000
_cell.angle_alpha   90.00
_cell.angle_beta   90.00
_cell.angle_gamma   90.00
#
_symmetry.space_group_name_H-M   'P 1'
#
loop_
_entity.id
_entity.type
_entity.pdbx_description
1 polymer ?
#
loop_
_entity_poly.entity_id
_entity_poly.type
_entity_poly.pdbx_seq_one_letter_code
_entity_poly.pdbx_strand_id
1 'polypeptide(L)'
;MSSAKVIGHDLYFVSTVSNQGVLYALDLTNNKVRKVSSLTDWKPSDGWLQNVSMIDNELYVNLHSGDLTMGSETLYRVLNGALKEVTGAKSLIGPVKSGDFLYLADFNIMGKTVDNLSRVNLKTGENKAIGQDDFVYAINRKHDGGGTSYSANDAIYVKGGFVYVLGYKDSDPKDEGSVYKVNPSDQTQVKLTSAAGPFWMVDNQIYYVDGATGYLAKTDVNGAERIQTAKLTDEGLVYTLTYKEGVYSVK
;
A
#
# COMPACT_ATOMS: atom_id res chain seq x y z
N MET A 1 -1.21 -23.71 -8.77
CA MET A 1 -1.05 -23.06 -7.45
C MET A 1 -2.44 -22.92 -6.84
N SER A 2 -2.63 -23.36 -5.59
CA SER A 2 -3.93 -23.31 -4.91
C SER A 2 -4.26 -21.86 -4.54
N SER A 3 -5.39 -21.37 -5.03
CA SER A 3 -5.79 -19.96 -5.05
C SER A 3 -6.90 -19.66 -4.03
N ALA A 4 -6.94 -20.39 -2.92
CA ALA A 4 -7.92 -20.15 -1.86
C ALA A 4 -7.43 -19.08 -0.85
N LYS A 5 -8.35 -18.37 -0.22
CA LYS A 5 -8.07 -17.29 0.76
C LYS A 5 -9.00 -17.41 1.96
N VAL A 6 -8.48 -17.24 3.16
CA VAL A 6 -9.27 -17.31 4.41
C VAL A 6 -9.54 -15.92 4.94
N ILE A 7 -10.78 -15.62 5.26
CA ILE A 7 -11.18 -14.41 6.00
C ILE A 7 -12.16 -14.83 7.09
N GLY A 8 -11.80 -14.60 8.35
CA GLY A 8 -12.60 -15.07 9.48
C GLY A 8 -12.81 -16.60 9.41
N HIS A 9 -14.06 -17.02 9.32
CA HIS A 9 -14.43 -18.44 9.22
C HIS A 9 -14.68 -18.92 7.79
N ASP A 10 -14.45 -18.09 6.78
CA ASP A 10 -14.71 -18.44 5.38
C ASP A 10 -13.42 -18.72 4.61
N LEU A 11 -13.37 -19.86 3.92
CA LEU A 11 -12.39 -20.16 2.88
C LEU A 11 -12.99 -19.82 1.52
N TYR A 12 -12.52 -18.75 0.91
CA TYR A 12 -12.86 -18.32 -0.44
C TYR A 12 -12.03 -19.07 -1.47
N PHE A 13 -12.66 -19.54 -2.55
CA PHE A 13 -11.99 -20.23 -3.65
C PHE A 13 -12.75 -20.06 -4.96
N VAL A 14 -12.02 -20.16 -6.06
CA VAL A 14 -12.60 -20.11 -7.41
C VAL A 14 -12.81 -21.50 -7.96
N SER A 15 -13.90 -21.70 -8.70
CA SER A 15 -14.20 -22.92 -9.43
C SER A 15 -14.84 -22.58 -10.78
N THR A 16 -14.92 -23.57 -11.67
CA THR A 16 -15.57 -23.44 -12.98
C THR A 16 -16.90 -24.19 -12.97
N VAL A 17 -17.99 -23.52 -13.30
CA VAL A 17 -19.32 -24.13 -13.49
C VAL A 17 -19.83 -23.76 -14.87
N SER A 18 -20.15 -24.75 -15.70
CA SER A 18 -20.64 -24.53 -17.07
C SER A 18 -19.74 -23.59 -17.88
N ASN A 19 -18.42 -23.78 -17.78
CA ASN A 19 -17.39 -22.96 -18.43
C ASN A 19 -17.31 -21.49 -17.96
N GLN A 20 -17.93 -21.13 -16.84
CA GLN A 20 -17.84 -19.81 -16.21
C GLN A 20 -17.10 -19.89 -14.88
N GLY A 21 -16.26 -18.90 -14.59
CA GLY A 21 -15.64 -18.76 -13.27
C GLY A 21 -16.66 -18.35 -12.22
N VAL A 22 -16.57 -18.96 -11.04
CA VAL A 22 -17.44 -18.66 -9.89
C VAL A 22 -16.60 -18.60 -8.62
N LEU A 23 -16.79 -17.54 -7.84
CA LEU A 23 -16.25 -17.43 -6.48
C LEU A 23 -17.21 -18.09 -5.50
N TYR A 24 -16.68 -19.01 -4.71
CA TYR A 24 -17.36 -19.66 -3.61
C TYR A 24 -16.71 -19.29 -2.28
N ALA A 25 -17.46 -19.48 -1.20
CA ALA A 25 -16.95 -19.49 0.16
C ALA A 25 -17.44 -20.74 0.88
N LEU A 26 -16.51 -21.46 1.50
CA LEU A 26 -16.76 -22.57 2.42
C LEU A 26 -16.72 -22.01 3.84
N ASP A 27 -17.84 -22.09 4.54
CA ASP A 27 -17.91 -21.82 5.98
C ASP A 27 -17.23 -22.98 6.73
N LEU A 28 -16.09 -22.68 7.36
CA LEU A 28 -15.25 -23.66 8.05
C LEU A 28 -15.87 -24.14 9.38
N THR A 29 -16.92 -23.49 9.89
CA THR A 29 -17.60 -23.90 11.12
C THR A 29 -18.60 -25.04 10.90
N ASN A 30 -19.19 -25.10 9.70
CA ASN A 30 -20.28 -26.05 9.39
C ASN A 30 -20.12 -26.75 8.05
N ASN A 31 -19.00 -26.53 7.35
CA ASN A 31 -18.65 -27.10 6.06
C ASN A 31 -19.66 -26.83 4.93
N LYS A 32 -20.44 -25.75 5.01
CA LYS A 32 -21.37 -25.36 3.94
C LYS A 32 -20.70 -24.45 2.93
N VAL A 33 -20.86 -24.79 1.65
CA VAL A 33 -20.41 -23.97 0.53
C VAL A 33 -21.55 -23.08 0.06
N ARG A 34 -21.26 -21.80 -0.18
CA ARG A 34 -22.18 -20.85 -0.82
C ARG A 34 -21.51 -20.14 -1.98
N LYS A 35 -22.30 -19.84 -3.02
CA LYS A 35 -21.85 -18.96 -4.11
C LYS A 35 -21.74 -17.53 -3.58
N VAL A 36 -20.60 -16.90 -3.85
CA VAL A 36 -20.34 -15.49 -3.51
C VAL A 36 -20.57 -14.61 -4.71
N SER A 37 -19.96 -14.94 -5.87
CA SER A 37 -20.09 -14.14 -7.09
C SER A 37 -19.88 -14.99 -8.34
N SER A 38 -20.53 -14.64 -9.45
CA SER A 38 -20.01 -15.02 -10.77
C SER A 38 -18.78 -14.17 -11.11
N LEU A 39 -17.79 -14.73 -11.79
CA LEU A 39 -16.55 -14.04 -12.18
C LEU A 39 -16.60 -13.50 -13.62
N THR A 40 -17.82 -13.24 -14.12
CA THR A 40 -18.08 -12.76 -15.49
C THR A 40 -17.36 -13.60 -16.55
N ASP A 41 -16.38 -13.02 -17.23
CA ASP A 41 -15.61 -13.62 -18.33
C ASP A 41 -14.30 -14.25 -17.84
N TRP A 42 -13.88 -13.97 -16.61
CA TRP A 42 -12.67 -14.54 -16.02
C TRP A 42 -12.95 -15.97 -15.52
N LYS A 43 -12.04 -16.89 -15.81
CA LYS A 43 -12.08 -18.27 -15.32
C LYS A 43 -10.70 -18.73 -14.84
N PRO A 44 -10.61 -19.79 -14.03
CA PRO A 44 -9.35 -20.30 -13.51
C PRO A 44 -8.28 -20.69 -14.55
N SER A 45 -8.64 -20.87 -15.83
CA SER A 45 -7.64 -21.08 -16.90
C SER A 45 -6.91 -19.80 -17.30
N ASP A 46 -7.45 -18.64 -16.95
CA ASP A 46 -6.94 -17.35 -17.37
C ASP A 46 -5.89 -16.82 -16.37
N GLY A 47 -5.83 -17.39 -15.15
CA GLY A 47 -4.85 -17.02 -14.13
C GLY A 47 -5.19 -17.62 -12.75
N TRP A 48 -5.08 -16.83 -11.68
CA TRP A 48 -5.42 -17.29 -10.32
C TRP A 48 -6.10 -16.21 -9.47
N LEU A 49 -6.80 -16.64 -8.41
CA LEU A 49 -7.28 -15.74 -7.36
C LEU A 49 -6.10 -15.25 -6.52
N GLN A 50 -5.71 -14.00 -6.74
CA GLN A 50 -4.56 -13.38 -6.10
C GLN A 50 -4.86 -13.07 -4.63
N ASN A 51 -5.98 -12.40 -4.36
CA ASN A 51 -6.39 -12.05 -3.01
C ASN A 51 -7.92 -11.95 -2.85
N VAL A 52 -8.38 -12.14 -1.63
CA VAL A 52 -9.73 -11.76 -1.19
C VAL A 52 -9.53 -11.01 0.12
N SER A 53 -10.18 -9.85 0.25
CA SER A 53 -10.03 -9.01 1.44
C SER A 53 -11.34 -8.31 1.79
N MET A 54 -11.49 -7.97 3.08
CA MET A 54 -12.54 -7.09 3.56
C MET A 54 -11.94 -5.70 3.76
N ILE A 55 -12.51 -4.69 3.11
CA ILE A 55 -12.13 -3.29 3.26
C ILE A 55 -13.40 -2.51 3.61
N ASP A 56 -13.46 -1.90 4.79
CA ASP A 56 -14.67 -1.23 5.33
C ASP A 56 -15.94 -2.08 5.23
N ASN A 57 -15.86 -3.36 5.65
CA ASN A 57 -16.96 -4.34 5.57
C ASN A 57 -17.47 -4.63 4.14
N GLU A 58 -16.73 -4.24 3.11
CA GLU A 58 -17.00 -4.59 1.71
C GLU A 58 -16.01 -5.66 1.25
N LEU A 59 -16.51 -6.65 0.51
CA LEU A 59 -15.68 -7.74 -0.01
C LEU A 59 -15.03 -7.32 -1.32
N TYR A 60 -13.71 -7.42 -1.37
CA TYR A 60 -12.88 -7.17 -2.55
C TYR A 60 -12.18 -8.46 -3.00
N VAL A 61 -12.07 -8.61 -4.31
CA VAL A 61 -11.51 -9.78 -4.99
C VAL A 61 -10.46 -9.28 -5.97
N ASN A 62 -9.22 -9.73 -5.82
CA ASN A 62 -8.14 -9.45 -6.75
C ASN A 62 -7.89 -10.70 -7.59
N LEU A 63 -8.06 -10.58 -8.91
CA LEU A 63 -7.86 -11.65 -9.88
C LEU A 63 -6.62 -11.36 -10.71
N HIS A 64 -5.71 -12.33 -10.77
CA HIS A 64 -4.59 -12.30 -11.69
C HIS A 64 -4.99 -12.94 -13.02
N SER A 65 -4.55 -12.37 -14.13
CA SER A 65 -4.70 -12.92 -15.48
C SER A 65 -3.34 -13.02 -16.16
N GLY A 66 -3.10 -14.09 -16.91
CA GLY A 66 -1.82 -14.38 -17.57
C GLY A 66 -0.81 -15.10 -16.68
N ASP A 67 0.46 -15.09 -17.09
CA ASP A 67 1.56 -15.68 -16.33
C ASP A 67 2.18 -14.68 -15.32
N LEU A 68 3.22 -15.10 -14.60
CA LEU A 68 3.89 -14.27 -13.60
C LEU A 68 4.61 -13.05 -14.21
N THR A 69 5.15 -13.20 -15.42
CA THR A 69 5.98 -12.20 -16.09
C THR A 69 5.12 -11.14 -16.79
N MET A 70 4.17 -11.57 -17.61
CA MET A 70 3.37 -10.70 -18.48
C MET A 70 1.93 -10.50 -18.01
N GLY A 71 1.49 -11.22 -16.96
CA GLY A 71 0.15 -11.08 -16.44
C GLY A 71 -0.11 -9.78 -15.68
N SER A 72 -1.37 -9.52 -15.36
CA SER A 72 -1.82 -8.34 -14.63
C SER A 72 -2.90 -8.69 -13.63
N GLU A 73 -3.12 -7.80 -12.68
CA GLU A 73 -4.11 -7.93 -11.63
C GLU A 73 -5.24 -6.93 -11.81
N THR A 74 -6.48 -7.37 -11.57
CA THR A 74 -7.66 -6.51 -11.53
C THR A 74 -8.36 -6.66 -10.19
N LEU A 75 -8.60 -5.52 -9.53
CA LEU A 75 -9.36 -5.45 -8.29
C LEU A 75 -10.84 -5.24 -8.58
N TYR A 76 -11.66 -6.09 -8.01
CA TYR A 76 -13.11 -6.02 -8.06
C TYR A 76 -13.69 -5.83 -6.67
N ARG A 77 -14.77 -5.07 -6.59
CA ARG A 77 -15.67 -5.04 -5.44
C ARG A 77 -16.84 -5.99 -5.71
N VAL A 78 -17.19 -6.81 -4.73
CA VAL A 78 -18.38 -7.67 -4.80
C VAL A 78 -19.62 -6.86 -4.37
N LEU A 79 -20.58 -6.73 -5.28
CA LEU A 79 -21.84 -6.01 -5.07
C LEU A 79 -23.01 -6.92 -5.45
N ASN A 80 -23.84 -7.28 -4.48
CA ASN A 80 -25.04 -8.11 -4.69
C ASN A 80 -24.76 -9.39 -5.49
N GLY A 81 -23.60 -10.03 -5.27
CA GLY A 81 -23.19 -11.25 -5.97
C GLY A 81 -22.64 -11.07 -7.37
N ALA A 82 -22.35 -9.83 -7.78
CA ALA A 82 -21.65 -9.49 -9.02
C ALA A 82 -20.31 -8.79 -8.72
N LEU A 83 -19.35 -8.93 -9.62
CA LEU A 83 -18.11 -8.17 -9.59
C LEU A 83 -18.30 -6.81 -10.27
N LYS A 84 -17.87 -5.75 -9.59
CA LYS A 84 -17.69 -4.42 -10.17
C LYS A 84 -16.21 -4.10 -10.17
N GLU A 85 -15.65 -3.86 -11.35
CA GLU A 85 -14.25 -3.45 -11.49
C GLU A 85 -13.98 -2.14 -10.75
N VAL A 86 -12.83 -2.08 -10.09
CA VAL A 86 -12.35 -0.90 -9.35
C VAL A 86 -11.14 -0.30 -10.03
N THR A 87 -10.12 -1.13 -10.30
CA THR A 87 -8.86 -0.71 -10.95
C THR A 87 -8.03 -1.94 -11.35
N GLY A 88 -6.99 -1.73 -12.16
CA GLY A 88 -6.01 -2.75 -12.52
C GLY A 88 -4.57 -2.25 -12.42
N ALA A 89 -3.63 -3.18 -12.34
CA ALA A 89 -2.19 -2.92 -12.20
C ALA A 89 -1.36 -4.14 -12.67
N LYS A 90 -0.02 -4.02 -12.74
CA LYS A 90 0.83 -5.20 -12.96
C LYS A 90 0.73 -6.15 -11.77
N SER A 91 0.83 -5.62 -10.55
CA SER A 91 0.47 -6.33 -9.31
C SER A 91 0.15 -5.32 -8.22
N LEU A 92 -1.01 -5.47 -7.60
CA LEU A 92 -1.57 -4.51 -6.65
C LEU A 92 -0.95 -4.68 -5.27
N ILE A 93 -0.48 -3.57 -4.69
CA ILE A 93 0.11 -3.52 -3.35
C ILE A 93 -0.78 -2.72 -2.41
N GLY A 94 -1.07 -3.28 -1.24
CA GLY A 94 -1.65 -2.58 -0.09
C GLY A 94 -2.90 -1.72 -0.33
N PRO A 95 -3.97 -2.20 -1.00
CA PRO A 95 -5.17 -1.40 -1.20
C PRO A 95 -5.81 -1.02 0.14
N VAL A 96 -5.95 0.30 0.39
CA VAL A 96 -6.55 0.87 1.60
C VAL A 96 -7.59 1.91 1.24
N LYS A 97 -8.74 1.90 1.92
CA LYS A 97 -9.85 2.82 1.66
C LYS A 97 -9.90 3.93 2.69
N SER A 98 -10.26 5.13 2.26
CA SER A 98 -10.59 6.26 3.13
C SER A 98 -11.63 7.15 2.45
N GLY A 99 -12.84 7.17 3.01
CA GLY A 99 -13.97 7.87 2.40
C GLY A 99 -14.32 7.28 1.03
N ASP A 100 -14.44 8.15 0.03
CA ASP A 100 -14.76 7.76 -1.36
C ASP A 100 -13.55 7.29 -2.18
N PHE A 101 -12.38 7.17 -1.55
CA PHE A 101 -11.13 6.88 -2.26
C PHE A 101 -10.52 5.55 -1.82
N LEU A 102 -9.94 4.85 -2.79
CA LEU A 102 -9.05 3.71 -2.57
C LEU A 102 -7.62 4.11 -2.97
N TYR A 103 -6.65 3.79 -2.13
CA TYR A 103 -5.23 4.08 -2.31
C TYR A 103 -4.49 2.76 -2.44
N LEU A 104 -3.55 2.68 -3.37
CA LEU A 104 -2.81 1.46 -3.66
C LEU A 104 -1.53 1.79 -4.43
N ALA A 105 -0.59 0.86 -4.44
CA ALA A 105 0.58 0.93 -5.30
C ALA A 105 0.61 -0.19 -6.35
N ASP A 106 1.35 0.03 -7.44
CA ASP A 106 1.62 -0.96 -8.49
C ASP A 106 3.06 -1.49 -8.38
N PHE A 107 3.21 -2.81 -8.31
CA PHE A 107 4.48 -3.50 -8.43
C PHE A 107 4.78 -3.80 -9.91
N ASN A 108 5.42 -2.84 -10.60
CA ASN A 108 5.75 -2.95 -12.02
C ASN A 108 7.25 -2.76 -12.30
N ILE A 109 8.09 -3.58 -11.67
CA ILE A 109 9.56 -3.48 -11.76
C ILE A 109 10.15 -3.75 -13.15
N MET A 110 9.41 -4.46 -14.02
CA MET A 110 9.82 -4.75 -15.39
C MET A 110 9.33 -3.69 -16.39
N GLY A 111 8.40 -2.83 -15.98
CA GLY A 111 7.85 -1.75 -16.78
C GLY A 111 8.28 -0.40 -16.21
N LYS A 112 7.33 0.31 -15.61
CA LYS A 112 7.56 1.62 -14.98
C LYS A 112 7.43 1.48 -13.46
N THR A 113 8.54 1.72 -12.75
CA THR A 113 8.61 1.66 -11.28
C THR A 113 8.08 2.92 -10.60
N VAL A 114 8.23 4.08 -11.24
CA VAL A 114 7.74 5.38 -10.74
C VAL A 114 6.29 5.65 -11.13
N ASP A 115 5.67 6.66 -10.53
CA ASP A 115 4.23 6.97 -10.63
C ASP A 115 3.34 5.80 -10.17
N ASN A 116 3.88 4.96 -9.29
CA ASN A 116 3.25 3.70 -8.92
C ASN A 116 2.28 3.82 -7.74
N LEU A 117 2.26 4.95 -7.00
CA LEU A 117 1.27 5.21 -5.94
C LEU A 117 0.09 5.98 -6.51
N SER A 118 -1.11 5.42 -6.37
CA SER A 118 -2.32 5.96 -6.98
C SER A 118 -3.49 6.04 -6.01
N ARG A 119 -4.46 6.87 -6.38
CA ARG A 119 -5.76 6.99 -5.71
C ARG A 119 -6.87 6.86 -6.74
N VAL A 120 -7.81 5.96 -6.45
CA VAL A 120 -9.01 5.71 -7.24
C VAL A 120 -10.22 6.33 -6.56
N ASN A 121 -10.98 7.15 -7.27
CA ASN A 121 -12.29 7.62 -6.84
C ASN A 121 -13.33 6.52 -7.04
N LEU A 122 -13.86 5.95 -5.96
CA LEU A 122 -14.78 4.81 -6.00
C LEU A 122 -16.17 5.16 -6.58
N LYS A 123 -16.50 6.46 -6.67
CA LYS A 123 -17.74 6.94 -7.30
C LYS A 123 -17.59 7.08 -8.82
N THR A 124 -16.49 7.66 -9.28
CA THR A 124 -16.29 7.97 -10.71
C THR A 124 -15.43 6.96 -11.46
N GLY A 125 -14.65 6.13 -10.77
CA GLY A 125 -13.65 5.25 -11.36
C GLY A 125 -12.36 5.97 -11.78
N GLU A 126 -12.24 7.28 -11.54
CA GLU A 126 -11.03 8.04 -11.87
C GLU A 126 -9.83 7.53 -11.06
N ASN A 127 -8.76 7.15 -11.76
CA ASN A 127 -7.49 6.75 -11.17
C ASN A 127 -6.44 7.84 -11.42
N LYS A 128 -5.78 8.31 -10.36
CA LYS A 128 -4.77 9.38 -10.42
C LYS A 128 -3.51 9.00 -9.62
N ALA A 129 -2.34 9.24 -10.21
CA ALA A 129 -1.06 9.16 -9.49
C ALA A 129 -0.96 10.27 -8.43
N ILE A 130 -0.54 9.91 -7.22
CA ILE A 130 -0.48 10.81 -6.06
C ILE A 130 0.90 10.92 -5.41
N GLY A 131 1.86 10.12 -5.85
CA GLY A 131 3.25 10.23 -5.43
C GLY A 131 3.95 11.42 -6.07
N GLN A 132 5.01 11.91 -5.43
CA GLN A 132 5.97 12.83 -6.02
C GLN A 132 6.69 12.17 -7.21
N ASP A 133 6.98 12.93 -8.26
CA ASP A 133 7.79 12.51 -9.42
C ASP A 133 9.12 11.87 -9.00
N ASP A 134 9.56 10.85 -9.76
CA ASP A 134 10.82 10.12 -9.55
C ASP A 134 10.90 9.35 -8.20
N PHE A 135 9.76 9.13 -7.55
CA PHE A 135 9.67 8.24 -6.39
C PHE A 135 8.97 6.94 -6.72
N VAL A 136 9.43 5.89 -6.03
CA VAL A 136 8.78 4.58 -5.96
C VAL A 136 8.24 4.39 -4.56
N TYR A 137 7.02 3.87 -4.44
CA TYR A 137 6.34 3.67 -3.17
C TYR A 137 5.95 2.21 -2.96
N ALA A 138 5.87 1.79 -1.70
CA ALA A 138 5.43 0.45 -1.29
C ALA A 138 6.25 -0.71 -1.90
N ILE A 139 7.44 -0.41 -2.43
CA ILE A 139 8.41 -1.39 -2.93
C ILE A 139 9.66 -1.23 -2.09
N ASN A 140 10.18 -2.32 -1.54
CA ASN A 140 11.51 -2.35 -0.95
C ASN A 140 12.52 -2.63 -2.05
N ARG A 141 13.62 -1.88 -2.07
CA ARG A 141 14.78 -2.10 -2.94
C ARG A 141 15.97 -2.50 -2.09
N LYS A 142 16.62 -3.62 -2.42
CA LYS A 142 17.82 -4.10 -1.71
C LYS A 142 18.95 -4.35 -2.69
N HIS A 143 20.13 -3.85 -2.36
CA HIS A 143 21.36 -4.02 -3.15
C HIS A 143 22.27 -5.04 -2.46
N ASP A 144 22.48 -6.20 -3.08
CA ASP A 144 23.32 -7.27 -2.55
C ASP A 144 24.31 -7.75 -3.62
N GLY A 145 25.62 -7.71 -3.32
CA GLY A 145 26.65 -8.50 -4.03
C GLY A 145 26.69 -8.42 -5.55
N GLY A 146 26.23 -7.31 -6.15
CA GLY A 146 26.19 -7.10 -7.61
C GLY A 146 24.80 -7.14 -8.25
N GLY A 147 23.73 -7.35 -7.47
CA GLY A 147 22.34 -7.32 -7.96
C GLY A 147 21.44 -6.41 -7.13
N THR A 148 20.33 -5.99 -7.75
CA THR A 148 19.23 -5.28 -7.07
C THR A 148 18.01 -6.20 -7.03
N SER A 149 17.46 -6.38 -5.85
CA SER A 149 16.21 -7.12 -5.63
C SER A 149 15.09 -6.17 -5.20
N TYR A 150 13.87 -6.53 -5.58
CA TYR A 150 12.66 -5.76 -5.28
C TYR A 150 11.63 -6.66 -4.62
N SER A 151 10.91 -6.13 -3.64
CA SER A 151 9.78 -6.82 -3.00
C SER A 151 8.67 -5.84 -2.66
N ALA A 152 7.42 -6.28 -2.71
CA ALA A 152 6.29 -5.46 -2.31
C ALA A 152 6.23 -5.28 -0.79
N ASN A 153 5.66 -4.17 -0.35
CA ASN A 153 5.35 -3.87 1.04
C ASN A 153 3.92 -3.33 1.13
N ASP A 154 3.01 -4.13 1.67
CA ASP A 154 1.58 -3.80 1.73
C ASP A 154 1.22 -2.71 2.76
N ALA A 155 2.20 -2.17 3.50
CA ALA A 155 1.98 -1.13 4.49
C ALA A 155 1.69 0.23 3.82
N ILE A 156 0.39 0.49 3.60
CA ILE A 156 -0.14 1.79 3.19
C ILE A 156 -1.21 2.19 4.21
N TYR A 157 -1.08 3.38 4.79
CA TYR A 157 -2.03 3.92 5.75
C TYR A 157 -2.56 5.27 5.29
N VAL A 158 -3.82 5.58 5.61
CA VAL A 158 -4.40 6.89 5.33
C VAL A 158 -4.90 7.51 6.63
N LYS A 159 -4.41 8.71 6.96
CA LYS A 159 -4.80 9.41 8.18
C LYS A 159 -4.73 10.93 8.00
N GLY A 160 -5.81 11.61 8.40
CA GLY A 160 -5.91 13.07 8.31
C GLY A 160 -5.79 13.61 6.88
N GLY A 161 -6.21 12.83 5.88
CA GLY A 161 -6.10 13.18 4.45
C GLY A 161 -4.75 12.87 3.81
N PHE A 162 -3.75 12.42 4.58
CA PHE A 162 -2.43 12.05 4.07
C PHE A 162 -2.26 10.54 3.94
N VAL A 163 -1.38 10.13 3.03
CA VAL A 163 -0.97 8.73 2.84
C VAL A 163 0.40 8.54 3.50
N TYR A 164 0.54 7.48 4.28
CA TYR A 164 1.80 7.08 4.91
C TYR A 164 2.25 5.76 4.29
N VAL A 165 3.44 5.76 3.71
CA VAL A 165 3.94 4.66 2.89
C VAL A 165 5.47 4.69 2.84
N LEU A 166 6.11 3.54 2.66
CA LEU A 166 7.53 3.53 2.33
C LEU A 166 7.75 4.08 0.92
N GLY A 167 8.79 4.89 0.76
CA GLY A 167 9.24 5.31 -0.57
C GLY A 167 10.73 5.53 -0.63
N TYR A 168 11.25 5.63 -1.84
CA TYR A 168 12.61 6.03 -2.15
C TYR A 168 12.63 6.75 -3.49
N LYS A 169 13.63 7.60 -3.69
CA LYS A 169 13.88 8.24 -4.98
C LYS A 169 14.54 7.26 -5.94
N ASP A 170 13.93 7.03 -7.11
CA ASP A 170 14.38 5.99 -8.04
C ASP A 170 15.75 6.30 -8.62
N SER A 171 15.94 7.56 -9.05
CA SER A 171 17.19 8.06 -9.61
C SER A 171 18.39 8.07 -8.66
N ASP A 172 18.17 7.96 -7.34
CA ASP A 172 19.25 7.86 -6.36
C ASP A 172 19.37 6.41 -5.86
N PRO A 173 20.34 5.62 -6.36
CA PRO A 173 20.54 4.24 -5.94
C PRO A 173 21.00 4.10 -4.48
N LYS A 174 21.38 5.20 -3.82
CA LYS A 174 21.73 5.22 -2.39
C LYS A 174 20.58 5.66 -1.50
N ASP A 175 19.46 6.14 -2.06
CA ASP A 175 18.29 6.45 -1.26
C ASP A 175 17.61 5.14 -0.87
N GLU A 176 17.72 4.83 0.42
CA GLU A 176 17.08 3.70 1.05
C GLU A 176 15.63 4.05 1.43
N GLY A 177 14.76 3.04 1.33
CA GLY A 177 13.34 3.16 1.65
C GLY A 177 13.13 3.82 3.01
N SER A 178 12.24 4.81 3.09
CA SER A 178 11.90 5.51 4.34
C SER A 178 10.40 5.74 4.38
N VAL A 179 9.83 6.00 5.56
CA VAL A 179 8.39 6.33 5.65
C VAL A 179 8.18 7.78 5.22
N TYR A 180 7.28 7.99 4.26
CA TYR A 180 6.86 9.31 3.79
C TYR A 180 5.41 9.57 4.16
N LYS A 181 5.11 10.83 4.49
CA LYS A 181 3.77 11.39 4.54
C LYS A 181 3.52 12.13 3.24
N VAL A 182 2.67 11.58 2.39
CA VAL A 182 2.34 12.08 1.06
C VAL A 182 1.00 12.80 1.08
N ASN A 183 0.95 14.00 0.50
CA ASN A 183 -0.28 14.73 0.27
C ASN A 183 -0.88 14.36 -1.10
N PRO A 184 -2.02 13.65 -1.15
CA PRO A 184 -2.59 13.22 -2.41
C PRO A 184 -3.20 14.35 -3.25
N SER A 185 -3.37 15.57 -2.73
CA SER A 185 -3.93 16.68 -3.50
C SER A 185 -2.92 17.34 -4.43
N ASP A 186 -1.66 17.47 -3.98
CA ASP A 186 -0.61 18.24 -4.65
C ASP A 186 0.72 17.49 -4.82
N GLN A 187 0.76 16.19 -4.46
CA GLN A 187 1.92 15.31 -4.58
C GLN A 187 3.13 15.74 -3.74
N THR A 188 2.97 16.70 -2.82
CA THR A 188 4.02 17.05 -1.85
C THR A 188 4.19 15.94 -0.82
N GLN A 189 5.39 15.82 -0.25
CA GLN A 189 5.66 14.82 0.77
C GLN A 189 6.71 15.24 1.79
N VAL A 190 6.65 14.60 2.97
CA VAL A 190 7.61 14.77 4.07
C VAL A 190 8.20 13.40 4.41
N LYS A 191 9.54 13.31 4.44
CA LYS A 191 10.28 12.14 4.91
C LYS A 191 10.23 12.12 6.44
N LEU A 192 9.68 11.06 7.03
CA LEU A 192 9.42 10.97 8.48
C LEU A 192 10.46 10.17 9.25
N THR A 193 11.22 9.32 8.55
CA THR A 193 12.20 8.41 9.15
C THR A 193 13.56 8.49 8.44
N SER A 194 14.59 7.98 9.10
CA SER A 194 15.76 7.40 8.43
C SER A 194 15.35 6.24 7.52
N ALA A 195 16.33 5.56 6.92
CA ALA A 195 16.09 4.28 6.27
C ALA A 195 15.25 3.37 7.17
N ALA A 196 14.17 2.82 6.61
CA ALA A 196 13.17 2.05 7.30
C ALA A 196 12.78 0.84 6.45
N GLY A 197 12.66 -0.31 7.11
CA GLY A 197 12.01 -1.50 6.59
C GLY A 197 10.51 -1.47 6.85
N PRO A 198 9.88 -2.63 7.16
CA PRO A 198 8.47 -2.68 7.54
C PRO A 198 8.12 -1.66 8.62
N PHE A 199 6.93 -1.05 8.46
CA PHE A 199 6.42 -0.06 9.41
C PHE A 199 4.93 -0.28 9.69
N TRP A 200 4.50 0.22 10.85
CA TRP A 200 3.15 0.12 11.36
C TRP A 200 2.72 1.46 11.93
N MET A 201 1.43 1.77 11.80
CA MET A 201 0.84 2.93 12.44
C MET A 201 -0.09 2.50 13.57
N VAL A 202 0.11 3.09 14.75
CA VAL A 202 -0.79 2.96 15.89
C VAL A 202 -1.05 4.36 16.41
N ASP A 203 -2.31 4.78 16.37
CA ASP A 203 -2.71 6.16 16.64
C ASP A 203 -1.86 7.17 15.84
N ASN A 204 -1.21 8.13 16.51
CA ASN A 204 -0.34 9.13 15.89
C ASN A 204 1.13 8.73 15.92
N GLN A 205 1.44 7.45 16.09
CA GLN A 205 2.79 6.91 16.16
C GLN A 205 3.07 5.99 14.98
N ILE A 206 4.30 6.05 14.49
CA ILE A 206 4.86 5.22 13.43
C ILE A 206 5.95 4.38 14.07
N TYR A 207 5.76 3.07 14.05
CA TYR A 207 6.75 2.09 14.47
C TYR A 207 7.39 1.52 13.22
N TYR A 208 8.71 1.38 13.18
CA TYR A 208 9.39 0.89 11.98
C TYR A 208 10.65 0.13 12.36
N VAL A 209 11.07 -0.79 11.49
CA VAL A 209 12.40 -1.40 11.60
C VAL A 209 13.41 -0.43 11.02
N ASP A 210 14.32 0.09 11.85
CA ASP A 210 15.37 1.00 11.40
C ASP A 210 16.37 0.25 10.49
N GLY A 211 16.65 0.82 9.33
CA GLY A 211 17.45 0.17 8.29
C GLY A 211 18.92 -0.02 8.68
N ALA A 212 19.47 0.86 9.52
CA ALA A 212 20.87 0.80 9.94
C ALA A 212 21.10 -0.24 11.04
N THR A 213 20.17 -0.34 11.99
CA THR A 213 20.32 -1.17 13.19
C THR A 213 19.53 -2.47 13.16
N GLY A 214 18.49 -2.56 12.32
CA GLY A 214 17.55 -3.67 12.31
C GLY A 214 16.62 -3.71 13.53
N TYR A 215 16.65 -2.69 14.40
CA TYR A 215 15.83 -2.63 15.60
C TYR A 215 14.53 -1.86 15.39
N LEU A 216 13.55 -2.11 16.25
CA LEU A 216 12.30 -1.36 16.28
C LEU A 216 12.57 0.06 16.77
N ALA A 217 12.25 1.03 15.91
CA ALA A 217 12.26 2.46 16.20
C ALA A 217 10.83 3.01 16.16
N LYS A 218 10.67 4.24 16.67
CA LYS A 218 9.39 4.95 16.65
C LYS A 218 9.58 6.42 16.32
N THR A 219 8.58 7.00 15.67
CA THR A 219 8.43 8.43 15.43
C THR A 219 6.94 8.78 15.44
N ASP A 220 6.57 10.05 15.38
CA ASP A 220 5.17 10.46 15.21
C ASP A 220 4.84 10.77 13.74
N VAL A 221 3.58 11.10 13.47
CA VAL A 221 3.06 11.43 12.12
C VAL A 221 3.55 12.77 11.55
N ASN A 222 4.28 13.55 12.32
CA ASN A 222 4.97 14.78 11.90
C ASN A 222 6.49 14.54 11.70
N GLY A 223 6.99 13.38 12.11
CA GLY A 223 8.39 13.00 12.07
C GLY A 223 9.10 13.37 13.38
N ALA A 224 10.33 12.88 13.55
CA ALA A 224 11.10 13.28 14.71
C ALA A 224 11.38 14.79 14.60
N GLU A 225 10.83 15.60 15.50
CA GLU A 225 11.22 17.00 15.62
C GLU A 225 12.73 17.06 15.83
N ARG A 226 13.47 17.47 14.80
CA ARG A 226 14.92 17.67 14.91
C ARG A 226 15.14 19.03 15.54
N ILE A 227 15.41 19.03 16.85
CA ILE A 227 15.99 20.17 17.55
C ILE A 227 17.36 20.43 16.92
N GLN A 228 17.50 21.56 16.22
CA GLN A 228 18.73 21.92 15.51
C GLN A 228 19.79 22.42 16.49
N THR A 229 19.36 23.23 17.46
CA THR A 229 20.18 23.72 18.56
C THR A 229 19.31 23.83 19.80
N ALA A 230 19.89 23.52 20.96
CA ALA A 230 19.28 23.72 22.27
C ALA A 230 20.31 24.43 23.16
N LYS A 231 19.88 25.52 23.80
CA LYS A 231 20.68 26.25 24.77
C LYS A 231 19.85 26.52 26.02
N LEU A 232 20.35 26.05 27.15
CA LEU A 232 19.79 26.37 28.46
C LEU A 232 20.29 27.76 28.89
N THR A 233 19.38 28.65 29.27
CA THR A 233 19.66 29.99 29.80
C THR A 233 19.02 30.15 31.18
N ASP A 234 19.36 31.24 31.88
CA ASP A 234 18.79 31.56 33.20
C ASP A 234 17.27 31.86 33.14
N GLU A 235 16.71 32.06 31.94
CA GLU A 235 15.29 32.32 31.68
C GLU A 235 14.52 31.07 31.19
N GLY A 236 15.22 29.99 30.79
CA GLY A 236 14.61 28.75 30.32
C GLY A 236 15.39 28.02 29.22
N LEU A 237 14.77 27.00 28.62
CA LEU A 237 15.32 26.29 27.47
C LEU A 237 14.93 27.01 26.18
N VAL A 238 15.92 27.50 25.43
CA VAL A 238 15.72 28.04 24.08
C VAL A 238 16.15 26.98 23.07
N TYR A 239 15.27 26.63 22.13
CA TYR A 239 15.56 25.66 21.09
C TYR A 239 15.07 26.14 19.72
N THR A 240 15.75 25.68 18.67
CA THR A 240 15.37 25.95 17.27
C THR A 240 14.93 24.65 16.61
N LEU A 241 13.74 24.66 16.01
CA LEU A 241 13.24 23.57 15.18
C LEU A 241 13.55 23.84 13.71
N THR A 242 13.98 22.82 12.98
CA THR A 242 14.17 22.93 11.52
C THR A 242 12.84 22.62 10.81
N TYR A 243 12.20 23.66 10.26
CA TYR A 243 11.16 23.49 9.25
C TYR A 243 11.78 23.68 7.87
N LYS A 244 11.33 22.92 6.85
CA LYS A 244 11.90 22.97 5.50
C LYS A 244 11.77 24.35 4.83
N GLU A 245 10.93 25.25 5.32
CA GLU A 245 10.90 26.66 4.92
C GLU A 245 10.60 27.58 6.11
N GLY A 246 11.54 28.49 6.42
CA GLY A 246 11.36 29.58 7.39
C GLY A 246 11.89 29.30 8.81
N VAL A 247 12.63 30.27 9.35
CA VAL A 247 12.95 30.34 10.79
C VAL A 247 11.76 30.98 11.50
N TYR A 248 11.12 30.24 12.40
CA TYR A 248 10.05 30.75 13.26
C TYR A 248 10.52 30.75 14.70
N SER A 249 10.54 31.92 15.32
CA SER A 249 10.81 32.07 16.75
C SER A 249 9.50 32.31 17.47
N VAL A 250 9.21 31.51 18.49
CA VAL A 250 8.10 31.73 19.43
C VAL A 250 8.69 32.27 20.73
N LYS A 251 8.06 33.31 21.29
CA LYS A 251 8.39 33.86 22.61
C LYS A 251 7.63 33.12 23.71
#